data_AF-A0A8B8PPK5-F1
#
_entry.id   AF-A0A8B8PPK5-F1
#
_cell.length_a   1.000
_cell.length_b   1.000
_cell.length_c   1.000
_cell.angle_alpha   90.00
_cell.angle_beta   90.00
_cell.angle_gamma   90.00
#
_symmetry.space_group_name_H-M   'P 1'
#
loop_
_entity.id
_entity.type
_entity.pdbx_description
1 polymer ?
#
loop_
_entity_poly.entity_id
_entity_poly.type
_entity_poly.pdbx_seq_one_letter_code
_entity_poly.pdbx_strand_id
1 'polypeptide(L)'
;MQSLLQTYKNLVLYASLSLSLTLLLSFFRIPVLFLRGLFTYIQPENLGQSASQSGPRAAIRRPSSDPTSSGLNGYQTLSSATSAELKKRGRSKDKLEFDESNAQIFRLKLDEGHLESRIYFGEYSSVFALSLVGVSSAVLNSYLGGGPEDDGVLADGSLIPVLFGFVAVSKWFLALAKVSFERSASRRSEKQLSLCFGGLGFITGLLICSSLARSSLDFDFGAVDGSCAILIAGSMGWLAGCLYVPAGKSARAFWLGTDQIRSNLSIISCGWFARMVLFATYLLSIFTALLWINPLSKMLVNERLGHGKVGSLSGDGGDADRLLGNVGMSRSDFTKFRLWCLLISSVLQIVAFRSVFQMYLNEAVLSWYQRLHASRVPDLDFSRAKVFLHNHYLCLTILQFLAPPSLVLLFLGLSQIEGNPFGKLNLQCGQLLCSAFLKQVSLLMAWWVIFVWTVFASVTLVLYRRGFLYVS
;
A
#
# COMPACT_ATOMS: atom_id res chain seq x y z
N MET A 1 -9.12 -19.46 -41.95
CA MET A 1 -9.41 -18.33 -41.04
C MET A 1 -10.13 -18.80 -39.77
N GLN A 2 -11.20 -19.59 -39.86
CA GLN A 2 -11.89 -20.18 -38.68
C GLN A 2 -10.98 -21.12 -37.85
N SER A 3 -10.18 -21.97 -38.50
CA SER A 3 -9.22 -22.85 -37.79
C SER A 3 -8.19 -22.06 -36.96
N LEU A 4 -7.59 -21.03 -37.56
CA LEU A 4 -6.68 -20.08 -36.90
C LEU A 4 -7.34 -19.38 -35.71
N LEU A 5 -8.58 -18.92 -35.86
CA LEU A 5 -9.32 -18.26 -34.79
C LEU A 5 -9.65 -19.20 -33.62
N GLN A 6 -9.85 -20.47 -33.93
CA GLN A 6 -10.15 -21.52 -32.96
C GLN A 6 -8.89 -21.93 -32.18
N THR A 7 -7.73 -22.00 -32.85
CA THR A 7 -6.43 -22.26 -32.21
C THR A 7 -5.96 -21.10 -31.31
N TYR A 8 -6.23 -19.84 -31.68
CA TYR A 8 -5.82 -18.65 -30.89
C TYR A 8 -6.97 -17.99 -30.12
N LYS A 9 -8.05 -18.73 -29.83
CA LYS A 9 -9.23 -18.22 -29.13
C LYS A 9 -8.87 -17.54 -27.81
N ASN A 10 -8.00 -18.15 -27.01
CA ASN A 10 -7.58 -17.62 -25.71
C ASN A 10 -6.86 -16.26 -25.85
N LEU A 11 -5.99 -16.13 -26.85
CA LEU A 11 -5.26 -14.88 -27.12
C LEU A 11 -6.21 -13.75 -27.54
N VAL A 12 -7.20 -14.04 -28.38
CA VAL A 12 -8.23 -13.07 -28.77
C VAL A 12 -9.07 -12.64 -27.57
N LEU A 13 -9.40 -13.57 -26.65
CA LEU A 13 -10.13 -13.25 -25.42
C LEU A 13 -9.31 -12.36 -24.48
N TYR A 14 -8.02 -12.64 -24.27
CA TYR A 14 -7.17 -11.77 -23.46
C TYR A 14 -6.97 -10.38 -24.08
N ALA A 15 -6.76 -10.30 -25.40
CA ALA A 15 -6.62 -9.03 -26.10
C ALA A 15 -7.91 -8.20 -26.05
N SER A 16 -9.06 -8.83 -26.31
CA SER A 16 -10.37 -8.15 -26.24
C SER A 16 -10.71 -7.70 -24.82
N LEU A 17 -10.43 -8.53 -23.79
CA LEU A 17 -10.60 -8.14 -22.39
C LEU A 17 -9.71 -6.95 -22.04
N SER A 18 -8.41 -7.01 -22.34
CA SER A 18 -7.47 -5.93 -22.04
C SER A 18 -7.85 -4.61 -22.73
N LEU A 19 -8.20 -4.67 -24.03
CA LEU A 19 -8.62 -3.50 -24.80
C LEU A 19 -9.93 -2.91 -24.27
N SER A 20 -10.96 -3.75 -24.09
CA SER A 20 -12.26 -3.31 -23.60
C SER A 20 -12.16 -2.69 -22.21
N LEU A 21 -11.39 -3.32 -21.32
CA LEU A 21 -11.21 -2.85 -19.95
C LEU A 21 -10.44 -1.53 -19.90
N THR A 22 -9.37 -1.40 -20.69
CA THR A 22 -8.62 -0.14 -20.80
C THR A 22 -9.49 0.98 -21.36
N LEU A 23 -10.31 0.68 -22.38
CA LEU A 23 -11.26 1.63 -22.95
C LEU A 23 -12.32 2.04 -21.92
N LEU A 24 -12.92 1.10 -21.20
CA LEU A 24 -13.90 1.37 -20.15
C LEU A 24 -13.29 2.22 -19.01
N LEU A 25 -12.08 1.88 -18.55
CA LEU A 25 -11.36 2.61 -17.51
C LEU A 25 -11.08 4.06 -17.94
N SER A 26 -10.68 4.26 -19.20
CA SER A 26 -10.40 5.58 -19.76
C SER A 26 -11.68 6.37 -20.02
N PHE A 27 -12.69 5.77 -20.64
CA PHE A 27 -13.95 6.41 -21.01
C PHE A 27 -14.75 6.86 -19.79
N PHE A 28 -14.89 5.99 -18.78
CA PHE A 28 -15.57 6.32 -17.54
C PHE A 28 -14.67 7.04 -16.52
N ARG A 29 -13.39 7.25 -16.84
CA ARG A 29 -12.40 7.86 -15.94
C ARG A 29 -12.45 7.27 -14.53
N ILE A 30 -12.50 5.93 -14.47
CA ILE A 30 -12.69 5.16 -13.23
C ILE A 30 -11.68 5.53 -12.13
N PRO A 31 -10.37 5.77 -12.41
CA PRO A 31 -9.43 6.22 -11.40
C PRO A 31 -9.84 7.54 -10.72
N VAL A 32 -10.46 8.46 -11.48
CA VAL A 32 -10.98 9.73 -10.95
C VAL A 32 -12.23 9.49 -10.13
N LEU A 33 -13.17 8.68 -10.63
CA LEU A 33 -14.41 8.33 -9.92
C LEU A 33 -14.13 7.65 -8.57
N PHE A 34 -13.10 6.80 -8.52
CA PHE A 34 -12.68 6.12 -7.29
C PHE A 34 -12.31 7.09 -6.17
N LEU A 35 -11.84 8.30 -6.52
CA LEU A 35 -11.43 9.35 -5.59
C LEU A 35 -12.43 10.50 -5.48
N ARG A 36 -13.37 10.60 -6.42
CA ARG A 36 -14.34 11.69 -6.49
C ARG A 36 -15.15 11.79 -5.21
N GLY A 37 -15.30 13.01 -4.70
CA GLY A 37 -16.10 13.28 -3.51
C GLY A 37 -15.39 13.08 -2.17
N LEU A 38 -14.09 12.74 -2.19
CA LEU A 38 -13.23 12.93 -1.02
C LEU A 38 -13.04 14.44 -0.75
N PHE A 39 -12.78 14.78 0.51
CA PHE A 39 -12.61 16.17 0.94
C PHE A 39 -11.16 16.45 1.29
N THR A 40 -10.61 17.48 0.67
CA THR A 40 -9.32 18.09 1.00
C THR A 40 -9.53 19.44 1.64
N TYR A 41 -8.44 20.03 2.14
CA TYR A 41 -8.49 21.28 2.86
C TYR A 41 -7.53 22.30 2.22
N ILE A 42 -7.91 23.57 2.25
CA ILE A 42 -7.12 24.70 1.77
C ILE A 42 -7.22 25.81 2.80
N GLN A 43 -6.09 26.43 3.11
CA GLN A 43 -6.06 27.65 3.92
C GLN A 43 -5.89 28.85 2.97
N PRO A 44 -6.67 29.93 3.11
CA PRO A 44 -6.50 31.12 2.28
C PRO A 44 -5.13 31.76 2.54
N GLU A 45 -4.50 32.25 1.47
CA GLU A 45 -3.35 33.15 1.59
C GLU A 45 -3.88 34.60 1.70
N ASN A 46 -3.72 35.22 2.88
CA ASN A 46 -3.89 36.66 3.13
C ASN A 46 -4.99 37.35 2.30
N LEU A 47 -6.26 37.07 2.60
CA LEU A 47 -7.41 37.79 2.01
C LEU A 47 -7.41 39.30 2.33
N GLY A 48 -6.62 39.74 3.33
CA GLY A 48 -6.57 41.13 3.78
C GLY A 48 -5.56 42.05 3.08
N GLN A 49 -4.66 41.57 2.22
CA GLN A 49 -3.62 42.41 1.59
C GLN A 49 -3.86 42.76 0.12
N SER A 50 -5.03 42.45 -0.44
CA SER A 50 -5.27 42.61 -1.88
C SER A 50 -6.64 43.22 -2.20
N ALA A 51 -7.00 44.30 -1.52
CA ALA A 51 -8.06 45.20 -2.01
C ALA A 51 -7.67 45.94 -3.31
N SER A 52 -6.44 45.79 -3.81
CA SER A 52 -5.92 46.50 -4.99
C SER A 52 -5.52 45.63 -6.19
N GLN A 53 -5.76 44.31 -6.18
CA GLN A 53 -5.49 43.46 -7.35
C GLN A 53 -6.64 42.49 -7.63
N SER A 54 -7.60 42.97 -8.42
CA SER A 54 -8.67 42.17 -9.02
C SER A 54 -8.11 41.34 -10.18
N GLY A 55 -7.77 40.08 -9.92
CA GLY A 55 -7.49 39.09 -10.95
C GLY A 55 -7.53 37.67 -10.39
N PRO A 56 -8.02 36.66 -11.14
CA PRO A 56 -8.02 35.28 -10.67
C PRO A 56 -6.58 34.78 -10.53
N ARG A 57 -6.08 34.73 -9.30
CA ARG A 57 -4.72 34.30 -8.98
C ARG A 57 -4.70 32.80 -8.74
N ALA A 58 -3.80 32.09 -9.43
CA ALA A 58 -3.65 30.64 -9.30
C ALA A 58 -3.37 30.23 -7.84
N ALA A 59 -4.17 29.28 -7.33
CA ALA A 59 -4.18 28.83 -5.93
C ALA A 59 -2.93 28.04 -5.47
N ILE A 60 -1.89 27.95 -6.30
CA ILE A 60 -0.66 27.20 -6.03
C ILE A 60 0.51 27.96 -6.67
N ARG A 61 1.23 28.78 -5.89
CA ARG A 61 2.61 29.17 -6.23
C ARG A 61 3.57 28.21 -5.53
N ARG A 62 4.51 27.63 -6.29
CA ARG A 62 5.74 27.09 -5.71
C ARG A 62 6.46 28.23 -4.99
N PRO A 63 7.24 27.99 -3.94
CA PRO A 63 8.24 28.96 -3.51
C PRO A 63 9.22 29.14 -4.68
N SER A 64 9.02 30.16 -5.52
CA SER A 64 10.01 30.54 -6.51
C SER A 64 11.12 31.29 -5.81
N SER A 65 12.29 30.68 -5.88
CA SER A 65 13.54 31.38 -6.09
C SER A 65 13.39 32.31 -7.30
N ASP A 66 13.10 33.58 -7.10
CA ASP A 66 13.24 34.58 -8.15
C ASP A 66 14.52 35.41 -7.90
N PRO A 67 15.44 35.44 -8.87
CA PRO A 67 16.59 36.31 -8.87
C PRO A 67 16.13 37.67 -9.40
N THR A 68 16.28 38.73 -8.60
CA THR A 68 16.57 40.12 -8.99
C THR A 68 16.01 41.11 -7.97
N SER A 69 16.72 41.26 -6.86
CA SER A 69 16.95 42.59 -6.29
C SER A 69 18.36 42.61 -5.75
N SER A 70 19.22 43.30 -6.49
CA SER A 70 20.61 43.65 -6.19
C SER A 70 20.91 43.86 -4.71
N GLY A 71 21.87 43.10 -4.19
CA GLY A 71 22.38 43.23 -2.83
C GLY A 71 23.43 42.17 -2.52
N LEU A 72 24.65 42.43 -2.97
CA LEU A 72 25.85 41.66 -2.73
C LEU A 72 26.07 41.41 -1.22
N ASN A 73 26.08 40.14 -0.76
CA ASN A 73 27.05 39.57 0.18
C ASN A 73 26.65 38.18 0.71
N GLY A 74 27.51 37.20 0.43
CA GLY A 74 28.08 36.29 1.43
C GLY A 74 27.16 35.30 2.16
N TYR A 75 27.34 34.02 1.83
CA TYR A 75 27.05 32.89 2.72
C TYR A 75 27.63 33.14 4.13
N GLN A 76 26.80 33.07 5.17
CA GLN A 76 27.27 32.84 6.55
C GLN A 76 26.47 31.74 7.22
N THR A 77 27.21 30.69 7.56
CA THR A 77 26.91 29.55 8.41
C THR A 77 26.51 29.97 9.82
N LEU A 78 25.46 29.34 10.36
CA LEU A 78 25.06 29.40 11.76
C LEU A 78 26.15 28.82 12.68
N SER A 79 27.10 29.65 13.10
CA SER A 79 27.89 29.40 14.31
C SER A 79 28.63 30.69 14.67
N SER A 80 28.40 31.15 15.92
CA SER A 80 29.02 32.32 16.57
C SER A 80 28.56 33.72 16.11
N ALA A 81 27.64 34.31 16.88
CA ALA A 81 27.60 35.76 17.05
C ALA A 81 27.05 36.10 18.44
N THR A 82 27.87 36.82 19.17
CA THR A 82 27.78 37.22 20.58
C THR A 82 26.70 38.25 20.86
N SER A 83 26.26 38.24 22.12
CA SER A 83 25.34 39.14 22.79
C SER A 83 25.74 40.62 22.72
N ALA A 84 25.52 41.32 21.60
CA ALA A 84 25.46 42.79 21.56
C ALA A 84 25.06 43.29 20.16
N GLU A 85 23.76 43.30 19.85
CA GLU A 85 23.14 44.34 19.00
C GLU A 85 21.61 44.17 19.01
N LEU A 86 21.04 44.43 20.18
CA LEU A 86 19.61 44.67 20.36
C LEU A 86 19.28 46.05 19.78
N LYS A 87 19.15 46.15 18.45
CA LYS A 87 18.61 47.36 17.81
C LYS A 87 17.10 47.40 18.07
N LYS A 88 16.77 48.16 19.09
CA LYS A 88 15.46 48.52 19.64
C LYS A 88 14.47 48.93 18.54
N ARG A 89 13.80 47.97 17.91
CA ARG A 89 12.57 48.24 17.14
C ARG A 89 11.43 48.32 18.15
N GLY A 90 10.81 49.49 18.24
CA GLY A 90 9.81 49.82 19.25
C GLY A 90 8.75 48.74 19.37
N ARG A 91 8.54 48.25 20.60
CA ARG A 91 7.33 47.53 20.97
C ARG A 91 6.16 48.50 20.80
N SER A 92 5.52 48.52 19.64
CA SER A 92 4.10 48.81 19.60
C SER A 92 3.46 47.71 20.44
N LYS A 93 2.72 48.14 21.47
CA LYS A 93 1.85 47.27 22.24
C LYS A 93 0.63 46.97 21.36
N ASP A 94 0.86 46.39 20.19
CA ASP A 94 -0.19 45.89 19.34
C ASP A 94 -0.81 44.75 20.14
N LYS A 95 -2.08 44.91 20.50
CA LYS A 95 -2.89 43.76 20.87
C LYS A 95 -2.61 42.72 19.80
N LEU A 96 -2.14 41.55 20.23
CA LEU A 96 -2.15 40.32 19.44
C LEU A 96 -3.63 39.98 19.21
N GLU A 97 -4.31 40.79 18.40
CA GLU A 97 -5.64 40.51 17.89
C GLU A 97 -5.45 39.37 16.91
N PHE A 98 -5.97 38.22 17.31
CA PHE A 98 -5.99 37.02 16.51
C PHE A 98 -6.72 37.32 15.20
N ASP A 99 -6.01 37.19 14.08
CA ASP A 99 -6.60 37.39 12.76
C ASP A 99 -7.45 36.17 12.38
N GLU A 100 -8.73 36.25 12.73
CA GLU A 100 -9.75 35.23 12.42
C GLU A 100 -9.81 34.90 10.93
N SER A 101 -9.51 35.87 10.04
CA SER A 101 -9.57 35.69 8.59
C SER A 101 -8.46 34.77 8.07
N ASN A 102 -7.28 34.83 8.68
CA ASN A 102 -6.13 33.97 8.35
C ASN A 102 -6.20 32.58 9.01
N ALA A 103 -7.08 32.41 10.00
CA ALA A 103 -7.29 31.14 10.68
C ALA A 103 -8.34 30.23 10.02
N GLN A 104 -9.10 30.71 9.03
CA GLN A 104 -10.12 29.90 8.36
C GLN A 104 -9.52 28.75 7.55
N ILE A 105 -10.21 27.60 7.53
CA ILE A 105 -9.87 26.44 6.70
C ILE A 105 -11.06 26.09 5.81
N PHE A 106 -10.85 26.05 4.51
CA PHE A 106 -11.87 25.70 3.53
C PHE A 106 -11.83 24.21 3.23
N ARG A 107 -13.00 23.57 3.27
CA ARG A 107 -13.19 22.18 2.84
C ARG A 107 -13.50 22.16 1.35
N LEU A 108 -12.59 21.64 0.56
CA LEU A 108 -12.76 21.47 -0.88
C LEU A 108 -13.18 20.03 -1.17
N LYS A 109 -14.22 19.85 -1.97
CA LYS A 109 -14.55 18.54 -2.54
C LYS A 109 -13.64 18.29 -3.73
N LEU A 110 -12.91 17.17 -3.73
CA LEU A 110 -12.07 16.77 -4.84
C LEU A 110 -12.95 16.56 -6.08
N ASP A 111 -12.65 17.37 -7.08
CA ASP A 111 -13.25 17.32 -8.40
C ASP A 111 -12.20 16.91 -9.43
N GLU A 112 -12.65 16.61 -10.63
CA GLU A 112 -11.83 16.06 -11.69
C GLU A 112 -10.59 16.93 -12.01
N GLY A 113 -10.79 18.22 -12.29
CA GLY A 113 -9.68 19.15 -12.56
C GLY A 113 -8.71 19.31 -11.39
N HIS A 114 -9.18 19.11 -10.15
CA HIS A 114 -8.32 19.14 -8.97
C HIS A 114 -7.40 17.92 -8.89
N LEU A 115 -7.84 16.75 -9.35
CA LEU A 115 -7.04 15.52 -9.34
C LEU A 115 -6.05 15.48 -10.48
N GLU A 116 -6.46 15.86 -11.69
CA GLU A 116 -5.61 15.85 -12.89
C GLU A 116 -4.41 16.81 -12.77
N SER A 117 -4.58 17.91 -12.04
CA SER A 117 -3.51 18.90 -11.80
C SER A 117 -2.48 18.47 -10.75
N ARG A 118 -2.63 17.32 -10.09
CA ARG A 118 -1.72 16.85 -9.03
C ARG A 118 -0.53 16.08 -9.57
N ILE A 119 0.59 16.22 -8.90
CA ILE A 119 1.81 15.47 -9.20
C ILE A 119 1.54 13.98 -9.00
N TYR A 120 2.06 13.15 -9.90
CA TYR A 120 1.88 11.69 -9.93
C TYR A 120 0.46 11.21 -10.30
N PHE A 121 -0.44 12.08 -10.75
CA PHE A 121 -1.75 11.63 -11.24
C PHE A 121 -1.63 10.64 -12.41
N GLY A 122 -0.75 10.90 -13.38
CA GLY A 122 -0.50 9.99 -14.51
C GLY A 122 0.04 8.63 -14.08
N GLU A 123 0.95 8.60 -13.09
CA GLU A 123 1.48 7.35 -12.53
C GLU A 123 0.39 6.57 -11.79
N TYR A 124 -0.42 7.26 -10.98
CA TYR A 124 -1.58 6.67 -10.32
C TYR A 124 -2.55 6.04 -11.31
N SER A 125 -2.97 6.79 -12.34
CA SER A 125 -3.93 6.30 -13.33
C SER A 125 -3.38 5.10 -14.11
N SER A 126 -2.10 5.13 -14.48
CA SER A 126 -1.44 4.05 -15.22
C SER A 126 -1.34 2.77 -14.39
N VAL A 127 -0.84 2.87 -13.16
CA VAL A 127 -0.68 1.73 -12.27
C VAL A 127 -2.05 1.15 -11.86
N PHE A 128 -3.06 1.99 -11.62
CA PHE A 128 -4.43 1.54 -11.35
C PHE A 128 -4.97 0.71 -12.52
N ALA A 129 -4.86 1.22 -13.75
CA ALA A 129 -5.36 0.53 -14.93
C ALA A 129 -4.64 -0.80 -15.17
N LEU A 130 -3.30 -0.81 -15.10
CA LEU A 130 -2.50 -2.03 -15.29
C LEU A 130 -2.77 -3.08 -14.21
N SER A 131 -3.01 -2.66 -12.97
CA SER A 131 -3.39 -3.58 -11.89
C SER A 131 -4.72 -4.26 -12.19
N LEU A 132 -5.69 -3.48 -12.63
CA LEU A 132 -7.04 -3.97 -12.91
C LEU A 132 -7.05 -4.88 -14.15
N VAL A 133 -6.26 -4.57 -15.19
CA VAL A 133 -6.03 -5.44 -16.35
C VAL A 133 -5.32 -6.73 -15.94
N GLY A 134 -4.25 -6.66 -15.13
CA GLY A 134 -3.52 -7.82 -14.65
C GLY A 134 -4.40 -8.78 -13.84
N VAL A 135 -5.14 -8.25 -12.85
CA VAL A 135 -6.07 -9.05 -12.03
C VAL A 135 -7.20 -9.65 -12.89
N SER A 136 -7.78 -8.87 -13.79
CA SER A 136 -8.86 -9.38 -14.67
C SER A 136 -8.37 -10.47 -15.61
N SER A 137 -7.12 -10.36 -16.11
CA SER A 137 -6.51 -11.41 -16.94
C SER A 137 -6.26 -12.70 -16.16
N ALA A 138 -5.84 -12.60 -14.90
CA ALA A 138 -5.67 -13.76 -14.02
C ALA A 138 -7.01 -14.43 -13.70
N VAL A 139 -8.05 -13.63 -13.43
CA VAL A 139 -9.42 -14.13 -13.21
C VAL A 139 -9.95 -14.84 -14.47
N LEU A 140 -9.74 -14.26 -15.66
CA LEU A 140 -10.13 -14.89 -16.91
C LEU A 140 -9.40 -16.23 -17.14
N ASN A 141 -8.12 -16.33 -16.76
CA ASN A 141 -7.38 -17.59 -16.83
C ASN A 141 -7.99 -18.68 -15.94
N SER A 142 -8.44 -18.33 -14.73
CA SER A 142 -9.14 -19.27 -13.85
C SER A 142 -10.47 -19.78 -14.42
N TYR A 143 -11.13 -19.01 -15.29
CA TYR A 143 -12.36 -19.44 -15.98
C TYR A 143 -12.11 -20.23 -17.26
N LEU A 144 -11.04 -19.93 -17.99
CA LEU A 144 -10.73 -20.59 -19.26
C LEU A 144 -10.17 -22.00 -19.08
N GLY A 145 -9.52 -22.28 -17.95
CA GLY A 145 -8.89 -23.58 -17.67
C GLY A 145 -7.67 -23.86 -18.56
N GLY A 146 -6.74 -24.69 -18.10
CA GLY A 146 -5.57 -25.10 -18.89
C GLY A 146 -6.02 -25.86 -20.15
N GLY A 147 -5.56 -25.41 -21.32
CA GLY A 147 -5.83 -26.12 -22.58
C GLY A 147 -5.19 -27.52 -22.58
N PRO A 148 -5.61 -28.43 -23.48
CA PRO A 148 -4.95 -29.71 -23.65
C PRO A 148 -3.44 -29.49 -23.91
N GLU A 149 -2.59 -30.24 -23.20
CA GLU A 149 -1.12 -30.04 -23.09
C GLU A 149 -0.35 -30.10 -24.44
N ASP A 150 -1.00 -30.51 -25.53
CA ASP A 150 -0.40 -30.68 -26.86
C ASP A 150 -0.44 -29.42 -27.73
N ASP A 151 -1.25 -28.42 -27.39
CA ASP A 151 -1.32 -27.16 -28.10
C ASP A 151 -0.27 -26.19 -27.54
N GLY A 152 0.69 -25.77 -28.37
CA GLY A 152 1.89 -25.02 -27.95
C GLY A 152 1.62 -23.76 -27.09
N VAL A 153 2.68 -23.18 -26.50
CA VAL A 153 2.61 -22.07 -25.51
C VAL A 153 1.67 -20.91 -25.87
N LEU A 154 1.58 -20.55 -27.16
CA LEU A 154 0.70 -19.49 -27.65
C LEU A 154 -0.79 -19.90 -27.78
N ALA A 155 -1.06 -21.20 -27.95
CA ALA A 155 -2.40 -21.77 -28.03
C ALA A 155 -2.99 -21.99 -26.63
N ASP A 156 -2.17 -22.43 -25.65
CA ASP A 156 -2.57 -22.46 -24.23
C ASP A 156 -2.90 -21.04 -23.71
N GLY A 157 -2.11 -20.03 -24.13
CA GLY A 157 -2.39 -18.62 -23.85
C GLY A 157 -2.11 -18.19 -22.41
N SER A 158 -1.69 -19.12 -21.54
CA SER A 158 -1.33 -18.90 -20.13
C SER A 158 -0.14 -17.94 -19.95
N LEU A 159 0.72 -17.77 -20.96
CA LEU A 159 1.81 -16.80 -20.96
C LEU A 159 1.32 -15.34 -20.90
N ILE A 160 0.15 -15.03 -21.48
CA ILE A 160 -0.34 -13.65 -21.60
C ILE A 160 -0.70 -13.06 -20.22
N PRO A 161 -1.51 -13.74 -19.36
CA PRO A 161 -1.73 -13.31 -17.98
C PRO A 161 -0.44 -13.16 -17.16
N VAL A 162 0.54 -14.05 -17.36
CA VAL A 162 1.85 -13.97 -16.67
C VAL A 162 2.58 -12.68 -17.07
N LEU A 163 2.62 -12.36 -18.36
CA LEU A 163 3.25 -11.13 -18.86
C LEU A 163 2.55 -9.87 -18.33
N PHE A 164 1.22 -9.82 -18.37
CA PHE A 164 0.48 -8.68 -17.82
C PHE A 164 0.68 -8.54 -16.30
N GLY A 165 0.68 -9.65 -15.56
CA GLY A 165 0.97 -9.65 -14.14
C GLY A 165 2.39 -9.15 -13.83
N PHE A 166 3.40 -9.62 -14.58
CA PHE A 166 4.78 -9.16 -14.40
C PHE A 166 4.93 -7.67 -14.74
N VAL A 167 4.35 -7.20 -15.85
CA VAL A 167 4.36 -5.77 -16.22
C VAL A 167 3.69 -4.93 -15.13
N ALA A 168 2.55 -5.35 -14.60
CA ALA A 168 1.84 -4.65 -13.54
C ALA A 168 2.68 -4.59 -12.24
N VAL A 169 3.27 -5.71 -11.84
CA VAL A 169 4.18 -5.78 -10.68
C VAL A 169 5.39 -4.87 -10.89
N SER A 170 6.09 -4.97 -12.03
CA SER A 170 7.24 -4.10 -12.33
C SER A 170 6.87 -2.62 -12.30
N LYS A 171 5.68 -2.25 -12.80
CA LYS A 171 5.18 -0.87 -12.74
C LYS A 171 4.92 -0.41 -11.31
N TRP A 172 4.39 -1.28 -10.44
CA TRP A 172 4.30 -0.99 -9.00
C TRP A 172 5.68 -0.80 -8.36
N PHE A 173 6.66 -1.64 -8.66
CA PHE A 173 8.03 -1.48 -8.15
C PHE A 173 8.62 -0.12 -8.56
N LEU A 174 8.47 0.28 -9.83
CA LEU A 174 8.93 1.58 -10.32
C LEU A 174 8.18 2.74 -9.67
N ALA A 175 6.86 2.65 -9.53
CA ALA A 175 6.06 3.68 -8.88
C ALA A 175 6.44 3.83 -7.40
N LEU A 176 6.59 2.73 -6.68
CA LEU A 176 7.05 2.71 -5.28
C LEU A 176 8.47 3.25 -5.14
N ALA A 177 9.37 2.93 -6.07
CA ALA A 177 10.72 3.49 -6.09
C ALA A 177 10.67 5.02 -6.22
N LYS A 178 9.97 5.53 -7.23
CA LYS A 178 9.80 6.97 -7.47
C LYS A 178 9.23 7.67 -6.24
N VAL A 179 8.19 7.10 -5.64
CA VAL A 179 7.54 7.66 -4.46
C VAL A 179 8.42 7.59 -3.20
N SER A 180 9.21 6.54 -3.03
CA SER A 180 10.08 6.36 -1.87
C SER A 180 11.30 7.30 -1.90
N PHE A 181 11.83 7.57 -3.10
CA PHE A 181 12.95 8.51 -3.28
C PHE A 181 12.53 9.98 -3.19
N GLU A 182 11.24 10.31 -3.28
CA GLU A 182 10.75 11.67 -3.23
C GLU A 182 11.16 12.37 -1.93
N ARG A 183 12.03 13.39 -2.03
CA ARG A 183 12.75 13.94 -0.87
C ARG A 183 11.82 14.62 0.14
N SER A 184 10.79 15.28 -0.35
CA SER A 184 9.94 16.20 0.42
C SER A 184 8.71 15.53 1.06
N ALA A 185 8.42 14.27 0.71
CA ALA A 185 7.18 13.60 1.12
C ALA A 185 7.27 12.83 2.45
N SER A 186 8.48 12.59 2.98
CA SER A 186 8.69 11.86 4.25
C SER A 186 9.86 12.39 5.05
N ARG A 187 9.82 12.17 6.37
CA ARG A 187 10.86 12.65 7.29
C ARG A 187 12.16 11.87 7.06
N ARG A 188 13.32 12.50 7.29
CA ARG A 188 14.63 11.84 7.13
C ARG A 188 14.76 10.59 8.02
N SER A 189 14.24 10.65 9.24
CA SER A 189 14.21 9.51 10.17
C SER A 189 13.35 8.35 9.65
N GLU A 190 12.19 8.63 9.06
CA GLU A 190 11.34 7.61 8.43
C GLU A 190 12.07 6.92 7.27
N LYS A 191 12.87 7.66 6.50
CA LYS A 191 13.70 7.09 5.42
C LYS A 191 14.83 6.22 5.93
N GLN A 192 15.49 6.62 7.01
CA GLN A 192 16.53 5.81 7.65
C GLN A 192 15.95 4.51 8.23
N LEU A 193 14.77 4.58 8.85
CA LEU A 193 14.06 3.40 9.34
C LEU A 193 13.59 2.51 8.19
N SER A 194 13.06 3.09 7.12
CA SER A 194 12.71 2.36 5.88
C SER A 194 13.90 1.60 5.31
N LEU A 195 15.09 2.20 5.25
CA LEU A 195 16.32 1.52 4.83
C LEU A 195 16.69 0.37 5.78
N CYS A 196 16.62 0.60 7.10
CA CYS A 196 16.93 -0.41 8.12
C CYS A 196 15.97 -1.62 8.03
N PHE A 197 14.67 -1.36 7.94
CA PHE A 197 13.66 -2.40 7.75
C PHE A 197 13.79 -3.10 6.39
N GLY A 198 14.25 -2.41 5.36
CA GLY A 198 14.59 -3.04 4.10
C GLY A 198 15.77 -4.02 4.21
N GLY A 199 16.83 -3.64 4.93
CA GLY A 199 17.95 -4.53 5.24
C GLY A 199 17.53 -5.73 6.10
N LEU A 200 16.70 -5.52 7.11
CA LEU A 200 16.14 -6.61 7.92
C LEU A 200 15.26 -7.54 7.08
N GLY A 201 14.41 -6.99 6.21
CA GLY A 201 13.59 -7.77 5.29
C GLY A 201 14.42 -8.61 4.31
N PHE A 202 15.57 -8.09 3.86
CA PHE A 202 16.52 -8.85 3.04
C PHE A 202 17.11 -10.04 3.81
N ILE A 203 17.57 -9.81 5.04
CA ILE A 203 18.11 -10.87 5.90
C ILE A 203 17.04 -11.93 6.17
N THR A 204 15.81 -11.51 6.54
CA THR A 204 14.69 -12.43 6.74
C THR A 204 14.38 -13.22 5.46
N GLY A 205 14.38 -12.57 4.29
CA GLY A 205 14.19 -13.24 3.01
C GLY A 205 15.26 -14.30 2.72
N LEU A 206 16.53 -14.01 3.02
CA LEU A 206 17.61 -14.99 2.88
C LEU A 206 17.42 -16.19 3.83
N LEU A 207 16.98 -15.95 5.07
CA LEU A 207 16.70 -17.01 6.05
C LEU A 207 15.52 -17.90 5.63
N ILE A 208 14.51 -17.31 4.97
CA ILE A 208 13.38 -18.05 4.42
C ILE A 208 13.84 -18.91 3.23
N CYS A 209 14.64 -18.34 2.32
CA CYS A 209 15.14 -19.07 1.15
C CYS A 209 16.19 -20.13 1.50
N SER A 210 17.01 -19.93 2.54
CA SER A 210 18.09 -20.84 2.96
C SER A 210 17.61 -22.04 3.78
N SER A 211 16.31 -22.29 3.84
CA SER A 211 15.64 -23.39 4.56
C SER A 211 15.68 -23.37 6.09
N LEU A 212 16.35 -22.38 6.71
CA LEU A 212 16.40 -22.27 8.17
C LEU A 212 14.99 -22.03 8.76
N ALA A 213 14.09 -21.43 7.99
CA ALA A 213 12.71 -21.16 8.39
C ALA A 213 11.69 -22.26 8.05
N ARG A 214 12.07 -23.42 7.46
CA ARG A 214 11.12 -24.51 7.14
C ARG A 214 10.36 -25.02 8.37
N SER A 215 10.96 -24.92 9.56
CA SER A 215 10.32 -25.30 10.82
C SER A 215 9.19 -24.36 11.26
N SER A 216 9.23 -23.09 10.80
CA SER A 216 8.31 -22.04 11.26
C SER A 216 7.30 -21.59 10.21
N LEU A 217 7.60 -21.78 8.92
CA LEU A 217 6.76 -21.38 7.79
C LEU A 217 6.48 -22.55 6.84
N ASP A 218 5.26 -22.57 6.31
CA ASP A 218 4.71 -23.64 5.47
C ASP A 218 4.95 -23.36 3.96
N PHE A 219 6.19 -23.01 3.59
CA PHE A 219 6.58 -22.83 2.19
C PHE A 219 7.61 -23.89 1.77
N ASP A 220 7.21 -24.78 0.85
CA ASP A 220 8.07 -25.83 0.31
C ASP A 220 8.88 -25.33 -0.88
N PHE A 221 9.84 -24.43 -0.61
CA PHE A 221 10.91 -24.16 -1.57
C PHE A 221 11.85 -25.36 -1.58
N GLY A 222 11.97 -26.07 -2.72
CA GLY A 222 13.00 -27.09 -2.92
C GLY A 222 14.42 -26.51 -2.80
N ALA A 223 15.46 -27.16 -3.31
CA ALA A 223 16.75 -26.50 -3.42
C ALA A 223 16.63 -25.35 -4.44
N VAL A 224 16.52 -24.11 -3.93
CA VAL A 224 16.51 -22.89 -4.74
C VAL A 224 17.95 -22.51 -5.04
N ASP A 225 18.25 -22.20 -6.30
CA ASP A 225 19.57 -21.71 -6.69
C ASP A 225 19.92 -20.45 -5.88
N GLY A 226 21.16 -20.38 -5.38
CA GLY A 226 21.60 -19.27 -4.52
C GLY A 226 21.40 -17.88 -5.13
N SER A 227 21.54 -17.76 -6.45
CA SER A 227 21.26 -16.51 -7.19
C SER A 227 19.79 -16.11 -7.14
N CYS A 228 18.88 -17.08 -7.30
CA CYS A 228 17.44 -16.84 -7.25
C CYS A 228 16.97 -16.50 -5.83
N ALA A 229 17.54 -17.17 -4.82
CA ALA A 229 17.32 -16.84 -3.42
C ALA A 229 17.70 -15.39 -3.09
N ILE A 230 18.84 -14.90 -3.62
CA ILE A 230 19.27 -13.50 -3.45
C ILE A 230 18.29 -12.53 -4.12
N LEU A 231 17.77 -12.85 -5.31
CA LEU A 231 16.78 -12.02 -6.00
C LEU A 231 15.45 -11.93 -5.23
N ILE A 232 14.94 -13.06 -4.74
CA ILE A 232 13.72 -13.11 -3.92
C ILE A 232 13.93 -12.32 -2.64
N ALA A 233 15.01 -12.59 -1.90
CA ALA A 233 15.34 -11.87 -0.69
C ALA A 233 15.51 -10.36 -0.94
N GLY A 234 16.15 -9.98 -2.05
CA GLY A 234 16.28 -8.60 -2.51
C GLY A 234 14.94 -7.93 -2.70
N SER A 235 14.00 -8.61 -3.36
CA SER A 235 12.64 -8.12 -3.57
C SER A 235 11.84 -8.00 -2.26
N MET A 236 12.00 -8.96 -1.34
CA MET A 236 11.37 -8.93 -0.01
C MET A 236 11.89 -7.77 0.84
N GLY A 237 13.20 -7.55 0.86
CA GLY A 237 13.82 -6.40 1.52
C GLY A 237 13.38 -5.07 0.92
N TRP A 238 13.37 -4.97 -0.40
CA TRP A 238 12.90 -3.78 -1.10
C TRP A 238 11.44 -3.43 -0.75
N LEU A 239 10.54 -4.41 -0.82
CA LEU A 239 9.13 -4.23 -0.46
C LEU A 239 8.98 -3.85 1.02
N ALA A 240 9.73 -4.47 1.92
CA ALA A 240 9.69 -4.12 3.34
C ALA A 240 10.10 -2.66 3.57
N GLY A 241 11.16 -2.19 2.92
CA GLY A 241 11.56 -0.79 3.00
C GLY A 241 10.49 0.15 2.45
N CYS A 242 9.98 -0.12 1.25
CA CYS A 242 8.97 0.72 0.59
C CYS A 242 7.63 0.77 1.34
N LEU A 243 7.24 -0.32 2.01
CA LEU A 243 5.96 -0.45 2.71
C LEU A 243 5.97 0.15 4.13
N TYR A 244 7.14 0.47 4.70
CA TYR A 244 7.24 1.04 6.04
C TYR A 244 6.52 2.39 6.19
N VAL A 245 6.86 3.35 5.33
CA VAL A 245 6.26 4.70 5.34
C VAL A 245 4.74 4.66 5.13
N PRO A 246 4.20 3.96 4.10
CA PRO A 246 2.76 3.91 3.92
C PRO A 246 2.04 3.16 5.05
N ALA A 247 2.64 2.12 5.64
CA ALA A 247 2.05 1.43 6.78
C ALA A 247 1.90 2.37 7.99
N GLY A 248 2.91 3.21 8.24
CA GLY A 248 2.85 4.22 9.31
C GLY A 248 1.79 5.30 9.05
N LYS A 249 1.64 5.77 7.79
CA LYS A 249 0.56 6.70 7.42
C LYS A 249 -0.82 6.06 7.58
N SER A 250 -0.98 4.79 7.19
CA SER A 250 -2.24 4.07 7.34
C SER A 250 -2.58 3.79 8.80
N ALA A 251 -1.60 3.46 9.64
CA ALA A 251 -1.79 3.29 11.08
C ALA A 251 -2.28 4.59 11.73
N ARG A 252 -1.70 5.75 11.37
CA ARG A 252 -2.20 7.06 11.81
C ARG A 252 -3.65 7.31 11.40
N ALA A 253 -3.97 7.07 10.13
CA ALA A 253 -5.31 7.27 9.61
C ALA A 253 -6.33 6.35 10.30
N PHE A 254 -5.96 5.10 10.57
CA PHE A 254 -6.76 4.15 11.34
C PHE A 254 -6.98 4.64 12.78
N TRP A 255 -5.93 5.10 13.45
CA TRP A 255 -6.02 5.64 14.81
C TRP A 255 -6.97 6.84 14.86
N LEU A 256 -6.84 7.79 13.93
CA LEU A 256 -7.71 8.97 13.86
C LEU A 256 -9.20 8.61 13.63
N GLY A 257 -9.46 7.58 12.81
CA GLY A 257 -10.82 7.14 12.52
C GLY A 257 -11.51 6.37 13.66
N THR A 258 -10.72 5.73 14.52
CA THR A 258 -11.22 4.80 15.55
C THR A 258 -11.15 5.36 16.98
N ASP A 259 -10.16 6.18 17.30
CA ASP A 259 -9.84 6.62 18.66
C ASP A 259 -9.96 8.15 18.77
N GLN A 260 -11.21 8.63 18.89
CA GLN A 260 -11.54 10.07 18.88
C GLN A 260 -11.74 10.67 20.28
N ILE A 261 -11.29 9.96 21.32
CA ILE A 261 -11.73 10.16 22.71
C ILE A 261 -11.41 11.58 23.26
N ARG A 262 -10.57 12.38 22.59
CA ARG A 262 -10.19 13.72 23.07
C ARG A 262 -10.60 14.91 22.21
N SER A 263 -11.07 14.72 20.98
CA SER A 263 -11.46 15.83 20.11
C SER A 263 -12.87 15.58 19.55
N ASN A 264 -13.88 16.25 20.12
CA ASN A 264 -15.26 16.19 19.66
C ASN A 264 -15.46 17.00 18.36
N LEU A 265 -14.66 16.69 17.34
CA LEU A 265 -14.73 17.28 16.01
C LEU A 265 -15.58 16.37 15.14
N SER A 266 -16.86 16.73 14.97
CA SER A 266 -17.80 16.02 14.10
C SER A 266 -17.26 15.83 12.67
N ILE A 267 -16.44 16.77 12.19
CA ILE A 267 -15.82 16.71 10.86
C ILE A 267 -14.80 15.57 10.69
N ILE A 268 -14.18 15.12 11.79
CA ILE A 268 -13.21 14.00 11.79
C ILE A 268 -13.93 12.68 12.05
N SER A 269 -15.17 12.71 12.56
CA SER A 269 -15.91 11.51 12.93
C SER A 269 -16.16 10.59 11.74
N CYS A 270 -15.65 9.37 11.86
CA CYS A 270 -15.92 8.28 10.93
C CYS A 270 -17.23 7.62 11.36
N GLY A 271 -18.20 7.50 10.44
CA GLY A 271 -19.47 6.83 10.73
C GLY A 271 -19.25 5.38 11.20
N TRP A 272 -20.21 4.85 11.96
CA TRP A 272 -20.13 3.49 12.54
C TRP A 272 -19.76 2.41 11.49
N PHE A 273 -20.39 2.45 10.31
CA PHE A 273 -20.10 1.51 9.23
C PHE A 273 -18.63 1.53 8.80
N ALA A 274 -18.09 2.72 8.54
CA ALA A 274 -16.71 2.86 8.11
C ALA A 274 -15.73 2.44 9.21
N ARG A 275 -16.03 2.68 10.50
CA ARG A 275 -15.25 2.13 11.62
C ARG A 275 -15.28 0.60 11.65
N MET A 276 -16.43 -0.03 11.44
CA MET A 276 -16.53 -1.50 11.39
C MET A 276 -15.70 -2.08 10.24
N VAL A 277 -15.76 -1.46 9.06
CA VAL A 277 -14.93 -1.86 7.91
C VAL A 277 -13.44 -1.71 8.23
N LEU A 278 -13.02 -0.63 8.89
CA LEU A 278 -11.62 -0.45 9.31
C LEU A 278 -11.16 -1.57 10.26
N PHE A 279 -11.93 -1.87 11.30
CA PHE A 279 -11.61 -2.95 12.25
C PHE A 279 -11.59 -4.32 11.57
N ALA A 280 -12.58 -4.62 10.73
CA ALA A 280 -12.64 -5.87 9.99
C ALA A 280 -11.42 -6.03 9.08
N THR A 281 -11.02 -4.97 8.37
CA THR A 281 -9.83 -4.96 7.52
C THR A 281 -8.56 -5.27 8.32
N TYR A 282 -8.39 -4.60 9.46
CA TYR A 282 -7.21 -4.76 10.30
C TYR A 282 -7.12 -6.17 10.92
N LEU A 283 -8.22 -6.65 11.52
CA LEU A 283 -8.30 -7.98 12.12
C LEU A 283 -8.09 -9.08 11.07
N LEU A 284 -8.73 -8.97 9.91
CA LEU A 284 -8.57 -9.94 8.83
C LEU A 284 -7.14 -9.96 8.31
N SER A 285 -6.48 -8.80 8.21
CA SER A 285 -5.08 -8.74 7.78
C SER A 285 -4.15 -9.42 8.79
N ILE A 286 -4.35 -9.21 10.09
CA ILE A 286 -3.59 -9.93 11.15
C ILE A 286 -3.84 -11.43 11.04
N PHE A 287 -5.10 -11.85 10.97
CA PHE A 287 -5.47 -13.25 10.85
C PHE A 287 -4.81 -13.89 9.63
N THR A 288 -4.89 -13.24 8.47
CA THR A 288 -4.31 -13.71 7.21
C THR A 288 -2.78 -13.81 7.29
N ALA A 289 -2.10 -12.85 7.92
CA ALA A 289 -0.65 -12.89 8.13
C ALA A 289 -0.22 -14.11 8.98
N LEU A 290 -1.04 -14.47 9.96
CA LEU A 290 -0.79 -15.54 10.92
C LEU A 290 -1.06 -16.95 10.37
N LEU A 291 -1.94 -17.11 9.38
CA LEU A 291 -2.31 -18.43 8.81
C LEU A 291 -1.14 -19.21 8.18
N TRP A 292 -0.06 -18.52 7.84
CA TRP A 292 1.14 -19.09 7.20
C TRP A 292 2.22 -19.49 8.22
N ILE A 293 2.00 -19.22 9.50
CA ILE A 293 2.90 -19.55 10.60
C ILE A 293 2.50 -20.92 11.19
N ASN A 294 3.47 -21.84 11.27
CA ASN A 294 3.24 -23.25 11.58
C ASN A 294 2.40 -23.59 12.83
N PRO A 295 2.55 -22.93 14.00
CA PRO A 295 1.69 -23.20 15.15
C PRO A 295 0.19 -22.96 14.88
N LEU A 296 -0.17 -21.93 14.11
CA LEU A 296 -1.57 -21.63 13.81
C LEU A 296 -2.10 -22.47 12.65
N SER A 297 -1.26 -22.84 11.69
CA SER A 297 -1.68 -23.76 10.63
C SER A 297 -1.95 -25.16 11.17
N LYS A 298 -1.09 -25.68 12.05
CA LYS A 298 -1.27 -26.98 12.69
C LYS A 298 -2.52 -27.04 13.56
N MET A 299 -2.89 -25.94 14.22
CA MET A 299 -4.13 -25.87 15.00
C MET A 299 -5.40 -25.98 14.13
N LEU A 300 -5.33 -25.58 12.85
CA LEU A 300 -6.47 -25.54 11.93
C LEU A 300 -6.53 -26.71 10.94
N VAL A 301 -5.45 -27.49 10.81
CA VAL A 301 -5.36 -28.63 9.90
C VAL A 301 -5.60 -29.93 10.66
N ASN A 302 -6.54 -30.75 10.16
CA ASN A 302 -6.75 -32.08 10.69
C ASN A 302 -5.81 -33.09 10.01
N GLU A 303 -4.76 -33.53 10.72
CA GLU A 303 -3.80 -34.52 10.21
C GLU A 303 -4.41 -35.92 10.01
N ARG A 304 -5.58 -36.21 10.61
CA ARG A 304 -6.23 -37.53 10.50
C ARG A 304 -7.02 -37.72 9.20
N LEU A 305 -7.42 -36.64 8.53
CA LEU A 305 -8.26 -36.72 7.32
C LEU A 305 -7.48 -36.96 6.02
N GLY A 306 -6.16 -36.70 6.02
CA GLY A 306 -5.31 -36.77 4.83
C GLY A 306 -4.69 -38.15 4.54
N HIS A 307 -4.69 -39.06 5.51
CA HIS A 307 -4.10 -40.39 5.37
C HIS A 307 -5.21 -41.42 5.25
N GLY A 308 -5.57 -41.79 4.01
CA GLY A 308 -6.44 -42.93 3.70
C GLY A 308 -5.79 -44.28 4.01
N LYS A 309 -5.32 -44.50 5.24
CA LYS A 309 -4.89 -45.82 5.73
C LYS A 309 -5.58 -46.14 7.04
N VAL A 310 -6.53 -47.06 6.93
CA VAL A 310 -7.07 -47.86 8.04
C VAL A 310 -5.90 -48.52 8.79
N GLY A 311 -5.85 -48.33 10.10
CA GLY A 311 -5.19 -49.21 11.07
C GLY A 311 -3.69 -49.00 11.30
N SER A 312 -3.31 -48.40 12.43
CA SER A 312 -3.01 -49.16 13.65
C SER A 312 -2.89 -48.20 14.84
N LEU A 313 -3.37 -48.67 16.00
CA LEU A 313 -3.18 -48.02 17.29
C LEU A 313 -1.72 -48.15 17.71
N SER A 314 -1.02 -47.03 17.88
CA SER A 314 0.10 -46.91 18.83
C SER A 314 0.68 -45.50 18.78
N GLY A 315 0.61 -44.76 19.88
CA GLY A 315 1.30 -43.49 20.03
C GLY A 315 0.60 -42.54 20.99
N ASP A 316 1.02 -42.62 22.24
CA ASP A 316 0.76 -41.76 23.39
C ASP A 316 0.83 -40.25 23.05
N GLY A 317 -0.31 -39.65 22.71
CA GLY A 317 -0.49 -38.21 22.51
C GLY A 317 -1.69 -37.76 23.32
N GLY A 318 -1.46 -36.87 24.29
CA GLY A 318 -2.42 -36.48 25.33
C GLY A 318 -3.76 -35.99 24.78
N ASP A 319 -4.81 -36.08 25.62
CA ASP A 319 -6.21 -35.82 25.24
C ASP A 319 -6.47 -34.43 24.60
N ALA A 320 -5.57 -33.47 24.75
CA ALA A 320 -5.60 -32.19 24.05
C ALA A 320 -5.41 -32.33 22.52
N ASP A 321 -4.50 -33.21 22.07
CA ASP A 321 -4.28 -33.51 20.65
C ASP A 321 -5.46 -34.29 20.04
N ARG A 322 -6.18 -35.05 20.88
CA ARG A 322 -7.43 -35.75 20.49
C ARG A 322 -8.62 -34.82 20.30
N LEU A 323 -8.71 -33.71 21.05
CA LEU A 323 -9.77 -32.71 20.91
C LEU A 323 -9.50 -31.73 19.76
N LEU A 324 -8.24 -31.33 19.56
CA LEU A 324 -7.83 -30.46 18.44
C LEU A 324 -7.90 -31.19 17.09
N GLY A 325 -7.67 -32.50 17.07
CA GLY A 325 -7.72 -33.34 15.86
C GLY A 325 -9.11 -33.58 15.25
N ASN A 326 -10.20 -33.08 15.84
CA ASN A 326 -11.57 -33.28 15.31
C ASN A 326 -12.21 -32.02 14.72
N VAL A 327 -11.58 -30.85 14.81
CA VAL A 327 -12.16 -29.54 14.41
C VAL A 327 -11.41 -28.87 13.24
N GLY A 328 -10.44 -29.57 12.63
CA GLY A 328 -9.62 -29.00 11.54
C GLY A 328 -10.15 -29.24 10.13
N MET A 329 -9.81 -28.34 9.20
CA MET A 329 -10.02 -28.50 7.76
C MET A 329 -9.07 -29.56 7.17
N SER A 330 -9.45 -30.14 6.01
CA SER A 330 -8.51 -30.95 5.21
C SER A 330 -7.35 -30.07 4.69
N ARG A 331 -6.19 -30.67 4.39
CA ARG A 331 -5.01 -29.91 3.91
C ARG A 331 -5.33 -29.13 2.62
N SER A 332 -6.10 -29.72 1.70
CA SER A 332 -6.52 -29.05 0.45
C SER A 332 -7.50 -27.90 0.69
N ASP A 333 -8.46 -28.08 1.60
CA ASP A 333 -9.44 -27.03 1.92
C ASP A 333 -8.79 -25.89 2.68
N PHE A 334 -7.81 -26.20 3.52
CA PHE A 334 -7.03 -25.21 4.23
C PHE A 334 -6.15 -24.36 3.29
N THR A 335 -5.53 -24.97 2.27
CA THR A 335 -4.81 -24.21 1.23
C THR A 335 -5.76 -23.26 0.49
N LYS A 336 -6.95 -23.73 0.10
CA LYS A 336 -7.98 -22.86 -0.51
C LYS A 336 -8.41 -21.75 0.44
N PHE A 337 -8.63 -22.07 1.71
CA PHE A 337 -9.02 -21.11 2.73
C PHE A 337 -7.97 -19.99 2.89
N ARG A 338 -6.68 -20.32 2.93
CA ARG A 338 -5.59 -19.33 2.97
C ARG A 338 -5.63 -18.38 1.77
N LEU A 339 -5.86 -18.90 0.57
CA LEU A 339 -5.97 -18.11 -0.66
C LEU A 339 -7.19 -17.17 -0.61
N TRP A 340 -8.33 -17.66 -0.12
CA TRP A 340 -9.51 -16.84 0.11
C TRP A 340 -9.27 -15.74 1.15
N CYS A 341 -8.55 -16.03 2.24
CA CYS A 341 -8.19 -15.01 3.22
C CYS A 341 -7.30 -13.91 2.61
N LEU A 342 -6.30 -14.26 1.80
CA LEU A 342 -5.50 -13.28 1.05
C LEU A 342 -6.40 -12.41 0.15
N LEU A 343 -7.27 -13.02 -0.65
CA LEU A 343 -8.18 -12.32 -1.55
C LEU A 343 -9.12 -11.37 -0.79
N ILE A 344 -9.83 -11.88 0.22
CA ILE A 344 -10.80 -11.09 0.99
C ILE A 344 -10.09 -9.96 1.72
N SER A 345 -8.89 -10.20 2.27
CA SER A 345 -8.12 -9.15 2.95
C SER A 345 -7.77 -7.98 2.02
N SER A 346 -7.33 -8.26 0.78
CA SER A 346 -6.99 -7.21 -0.19
C SER A 346 -8.22 -6.49 -0.73
N VAL A 347 -9.30 -7.22 -1.04
CA VAL A 347 -10.56 -6.61 -1.46
C VAL A 347 -11.11 -5.71 -0.36
N LEU A 348 -11.07 -6.16 0.89
CA LEU A 348 -11.55 -5.36 2.02
C LEU A 348 -10.68 -4.12 2.25
N GLN A 349 -9.36 -4.20 2.06
CA GLN A 349 -8.47 -3.03 2.05
C GLN A 349 -8.83 -2.02 0.94
N ILE A 350 -9.20 -2.48 -0.25
CA ILE A 350 -9.67 -1.60 -1.35
C ILE A 350 -11.02 -0.96 -1.00
N VAL A 351 -11.95 -1.71 -0.39
CA VAL A 351 -13.24 -1.18 0.08
C VAL A 351 -13.03 -0.13 1.19
N ALA A 352 -12.12 -0.40 2.12
CA ALA A 352 -11.76 0.51 3.21
C ALA A 352 -10.97 1.73 2.74
N PHE A 353 -10.36 1.68 1.54
CA PHE A 353 -9.43 2.69 1.04
C PHE A 353 -9.97 4.12 1.17
N ARG A 354 -11.20 4.37 0.68
CA ARG A 354 -11.78 5.72 0.70
C ARG A 354 -11.92 6.25 2.11
N SER A 355 -12.36 5.41 3.04
CA SER A 355 -12.52 5.77 4.46
C SER A 355 -11.17 6.06 5.11
N VAL A 356 -10.19 5.17 4.93
CA VAL A 356 -8.83 5.34 5.46
C VAL A 356 -8.21 6.62 4.89
N PHE A 357 -8.30 6.84 3.58
CA PHE A 357 -7.68 7.97 2.93
C PHE A 357 -8.34 9.30 3.31
N GLN A 358 -9.67 9.33 3.51
CA GLN A 358 -10.34 10.50 4.07
C GLN A 358 -9.83 10.82 5.48
N MET A 359 -9.61 9.80 6.33
CA MET A 359 -9.01 10.01 7.64
C MET A 359 -7.59 10.55 7.54
N TYR A 360 -6.79 10.08 6.59
CA TYR A 360 -5.47 10.66 6.32
C TYR A 360 -5.56 12.16 5.96
N LEU A 361 -6.48 12.55 5.07
CA LEU A 361 -6.69 13.97 4.73
C LEU A 361 -7.17 14.81 5.92
N ASN A 362 -7.96 14.21 6.81
CA ASN A 362 -8.43 14.86 8.03
C ASN A 362 -7.31 15.09 9.07
N GLU A 363 -6.14 14.47 8.93
CA GLU A 363 -4.97 14.75 9.78
C GLU A 363 -4.56 16.23 9.70
N ALA A 364 -4.70 16.83 8.52
CA ALA A 364 -4.42 18.25 8.32
C ALA A 364 -5.33 19.15 9.17
N VAL A 365 -6.63 18.83 9.25
CA VAL A 365 -7.59 19.55 10.09
C VAL A 365 -7.30 19.36 11.57
N LEU A 366 -6.97 18.13 11.99
CA LEU A 366 -6.60 17.89 13.38
C LEU A 366 -5.38 18.72 13.76
N SER A 367 -4.37 18.78 12.90
CA SER A 367 -3.16 19.55 13.15
C SER A 367 -3.40 21.05 13.20
N TRP A 368 -4.31 21.56 12.36
CA TRP A 368 -4.77 22.94 12.39
C TRP A 368 -5.51 23.22 13.71
N TYR A 369 -6.47 22.37 14.10
CA TYR A 369 -7.24 22.53 15.33
C TYR A 369 -6.36 22.49 16.59
N GLN A 370 -5.45 21.51 16.67
CA GLN A 370 -4.53 21.40 17.80
C GLN A 370 -3.66 22.64 17.92
N ARG A 371 -3.13 23.17 16.82
CA ARG A 371 -2.27 24.37 16.87
C ARG A 371 -3.04 25.67 17.11
N LEU A 372 -4.30 25.71 16.71
CA LEU A 372 -5.19 26.82 17.02
C LEU A 372 -5.49 26.90 18.53
N HIS A 373 -5.67 25.76 19.19
CA HIS A 373 -6.13 25.71 20.59
C HIS A 373 -5.06 25.34 21.63
N ALA A 374 -3.88 24.83 21.23
CA ALA A 374 -2.85 24.39 22.18
C ALA A 374 -1.92 25.50 22.68
N SER A 375 -1.82 26.64 21.99
CA SER A 375 -0.87 27.71 22.36
C SER A 375 -1.51 29.10 22.38
N ARG A 376 -0.96 29.98 23.22
CA ARG A 376 -1.37 31.39 23.34
C ARG A 376 -1.05 32.22 22.08
N VAL A 377 -0.11 31.75 21.26
CA VAL A 377 0.18 32.26 19.92
C VAL A 377 0.04 31.09 18.95
N PRO A 378 -0.95 31.09 18.05
CA PRO A 378 -1.16 29.98 17.13
C PRO A 378 -0.10 30.00 16.02
N ASP A 379 0.63 28.90 15.86
CA ASP A 379 1.57 28.71 14.74
C ASP A 379 0.82 28.18 13.51
N LEU A 380 0.17 29.11 12.80
CA LEU A 380 -0.65 28.80 11.62
C LEU A 380 0.21 28.48 10.39
N ASP A 381 1.46 28.94 10.33
CA ASP A 381 2.34 28.71 9.17
C ASP A 381 2.71 27.22 9.02
N PHE A 382 2.93 26.51 10.13
CA PHE A 382 3.09 25.07 10.07
C PHE A 382 1.83 24.36 9.61
N SER A 383 0.65 24.78 10.11
CA SER A 383 -0.62 24.17 9.70
C SER A 383 -0.88 24.36 8.21
N ARG A 384 -0.55 25.55 7.68
CA ARG A 384 -0.60 25.88 6.25
C ARG A 384 0.33 24.98 5.45
N ALA A 385 1.57 24.84 5.89
CA ALA A 385 2.55 23.97 5.22
C ALA A 385 2.09 22.49 5.22
N LYS A 386 1.49 22.02 6.32
CA LYS A 386 0.97 20.64 6.43
C LYS A 386 -0.24 20.41 5.51
N VAL A 387 -1.19 21.35 5.46
CA VAL A 387 -2.35 21.32 4.54
C VAL A 387 -1.88 21.35 3.08
N PHE A 388 -0.94 22.22 2.75
CA PHE A 388 -0.35 22.31 1.42
C PHE A 388 0.30 20.99 1.01
N LEU A 389 1.10 20.39 1.89
CA LEU A 389 1.80 19.12 1.60
C LEU A 389 0.82 17.97 1.34
N HIS A 390 -0.26 17.86 2.12
CA HIS A 390 -1.29 16.84 1.93
C HIS A 390 -2.00 17.00 0.59
N ASN A 391 -2.21 18.24 0.16
CA ASN A 391 -2.86 18.53 -1.12
C ASN A 391 -1.90 18.32 -2.31
N HIS A 392 -0.63 18.72 -2.15
CA HIS A 392 0.38 18.64 -3.21
C HIS A 392 0.81 17.20 -3.51
N TYR A 393 1.06 16.40 -2.47
CA TYR A 393 1.48 14.99 -2.57
C TYR A 393 0.31 14.00 -2.38
N LEU A 394 -0.88 14.41 -2.80
CA LEU A 394 -2.10 13.63 -2.64
C LEU A 394 -2.03 12.31 -3.40
N CYS A 395 -1.75 12.34 -4.71
CA CYS A 395 -1.66 11.13 -5.54
C CYS A 395 -0.50 10.22 -5.15
N LEU A 396 0.60 10.79 -4.64
CA LEU A 396 1.70 10.02 -4.05
C LEU A 396 1.20 9.18 -2.87
N THR A 397 0.40 9.78 -1.99
CA THR A 397 -0.14 9.06 -0.84
C THR A 397 -1.20 8.05 -1.26
N ILE A 398 -1.99 8.32 -2.30
CA ILE A 398 -2.90 7.33 -2.88
C ILE A 398 -2.14 6.09 -3.35
N LEU A 399 -1.07 6.27 -4.13
CA LEU A 399 -0.21 5.17 -4.59
C LEU A 399 0.31 4.33 -3.42
N GLN A 400 0.74 5.01 -2.36
CA GLN A 400 1.23 4.39 -1.12
C GLN A 400 0.19 3.51 -0.41
N PHE A 401 -1.07 3.95 -0.36
CA PHE A 401 -2.15 3.20 0.30
C PHE A 401 -2.73 2.09 -0.58
N LEU A 402 -2.67 2.26 -1.91
CA LEU A 402 -3.19 1.29 -2.87
C LEU A 402 -2.16 0.18 -3.21
N ALA A 403 -0.87 0.43 -2.98
CA ALA A 403 0.19 -0.54 -3.29
C ALA A 403 0.05 -1.89 -2.56
N PRO A 404 -0.16 -1.97 -1.23
CA PRO A 404 -0.29 -3.25 -0.55
C PRO A 404 -1.41 -4.14 -1.11
N PRO A 405 -2.68 -3.69 -1.20
CA PRO A 405 -3.74 -4.57 -1.69
C PRO A 405 -3.59 -4.91 -3.18
N SER A 406 -3.06 -3.98 -3.99
CA SER A 406 -2.86 -4.24 -5.43
C SER A 406 -1.75 -5.26 -5.68
N LEU A 407 -0.63 -5.15 -4.98
CA LEU A 407 0.47 -6.11 -5.07
C LEU A 407 0.02 -7.50 -4.63
N VAL A 408 -0.75 -7.61 -3.54
CA VAL A 408 -1.28 -8.91 -3.09
C VAL A 408 -2.20 -9.51 -4.15
N LEU A 409 -3.13 -8.74 -4.72
CA LEU A 409 -4.03 -9.27 -5.76
C LEU A 409 -3.27 -9.70 -7.03
N LEU A 410 -2.24 -8.95 -7.43
CA LEU A 410 -1.40 -9.30 -8.57
C LEU A 410 -0.58 -10.58 -8.31
N PHE A 411 0.06 -10.68 -7.15
CA PHE A 411 0.81 -11.87 -6.77
C PHE A 411 -0.09 -13.09 -6.54
N LEU A 412 -1.26 -12.89 -5.94
CA LEU A 412 -2.26 -13.95 -5.80
C LEU A 412 -2.75 -14.40 -7.17
N GLY A 413 -3.09 -13.46 -8.07
CA GLY A 413 -3.48 -13.75 -9.44
C GLY A 413 -2.42 -14.55 -10.19
N LEU A 414 -1.16 -14.14 -10.12
CA LEU A 414 -0.02 -14.86 -10.71
C LEU A 414 0.13 -16.29 -10.15
N SER A 415 -0.17 -16.52 -8.87
CA SER A 415 -0.12 -17.86 -8.27
C SER A 415 -1.24 -18.79 -8.74
N GLN A 416 -2.38 -18.24 -9.18
CA GLN A 416 -3.55 -19.00 -9.64
C GLN A 416 -3.51 -19.32 -11.14
N ILE A 417 -2.49 -18.88 -11.87
CA ILE A 417 -2.37 -19.18 -13.30
C ILE A 417 -2.07 -20.68 -13.46
N GLU A 418 -3.06 -21.43 -13.95
CA GLU A 418 -2.93 -22.82 -14.37
C GLU A 418 -2.44 -22.88 -15.82
N GLY A 419 -1.56 -23.85 -16.12
CA GLY A 419 -0.86 -23.98 -17.40
C GLY A 419 0.65 -24.11 -17.25
N ASN A 420 1.32 -24.59 -18.29
CA ASN A 420 2.78 -24.55 -18.40
C ASN A 420 3.16 -23.38 -19.32
N PRO A 421 3.31 -22.14 -18.80
CA PRO A 421 3.55 -20.95 -19.61
C PRO A 421 4.88 -21.00 -20.39
N PHE A 422 5.75 -21.97 -20.07
CA PHE A 422 7.01 -22.20 -20.76
C PHE A 422 6.97 -23.44 -21.68
N GLY A 423 5.89 -24.22 -21.68
CA GLY A 423 5.70 -25.39 -22.56
C GLY A 423 6.88 -26.37 -22.52
N LYS A 424 7.40 -26.74 -23.70
CA LYS A 424 8.58 -27.60 -23.89
C LYS A 424 9.92 -26.92 -23.56
N LEU A 425 9.95 -25.63 -23.25
CA LEU A 425 11.14 -25.01 -22.68
C LEU A 425 11.25 -25.53 -21.26
N ASN A 426 11.94 -26.67 -21.09
CA ASN A 426 12.39 -27.22 -19.81
C ASN A 426 13.42 -26.28 -19.16
N LEU A 427 13.05 -25.01 -18.97
CA LEU A 427 13.77 -24.04 -18.17
C LEU A 427 13.65 -24.50 -16.72
N GLN A 428 14.63 -25.31 -16.30
CA GLN A 428 14.82 -25.66 -14.92
C GLN A 428 15.20 -24.38 -14.15
N CYS A 429 14.38 -24.00 -13.17
CA CYS A 429 14.71 -22.95 -12.22
C CYS A 429 15.07 -23.66 -10.90
N GLY A 430 16.33 -24.08 -10.79
CA GLY A 430 16.77 -25.05 -9.78
C GLY A 430 16.15 -26.44 -10.00
N GLN A 431 15.68 -27.07 -8.92
CA GLN A 431 15.12 -28.45 -8.92
C GLN A 431 13.62 -28.55 -9.31
N LEU A 432 12.90 -27.43 -9.44
CA LEU A 432 11.46 -27.40 -9.75
C LEU A 432 11.19 -26.91 -11.18
N LEU A 433 10.06 -27.33 -11.75
CA LEU A 433 9.51 -26.70 -12.95
C LEU A 433 9.29 -25.20 -12.68
N CYS A 434 9.72 -24.34 -13.62
CA CYS A 434 9.64 -22.88 -13.50
C CYS A 434 8.20 -22.39 -13.18
N SER A 435 7.17 -23.09 -13.65
CA SER A 435 5.77 -22.78 -13.33
C SER A 435 5.42 -23.00 -11.86
N ALA A 436 5.81 -24.14 -11.27
CA ALA A 436 5.58 -24.45 -9.86
C ALA A 436 6.37 -23.49 -8.95
N PHE A 437 7.61 -23.17 -9.36
CA PHE A 437 8.44 -22.19 -8.67
C PHE A 437 7.80 -20.80 -8.66
N LEU A 438 7.33 -20.29 -9.81
CA LEU A 438 6.64 -19.00 -9.90
C LEU A 438 5.40 -18.93 -9.02
N LYS A 439 4.60 -20.01 -8.95
CA LYS A 439 3.42 -20.07 -8.07
C LYS A 439 3.79 -19.89 -6.60
N GLN A 440 4.79 -20.64 -6.13
CA GLN A 440 5.25 -20.57 -4.75
C GLN A 440 5.87 -19.22 -4.41
N VAL A 441 6.74 -18.68 -5.27
CA VAL A 441 7.35 -17.36 -5.07
C VAL A 441 6.31 -16.27 -5.05
N SER A 442 5.36 -16.29 -5.99
CA SER A 442 4.31 -15.29 -6.05
C SER A 442 3.44 -15.31 -4.78
N LEU A 443 3.06 -16.51 -4.32
CA LEU A 443 2.26 -16.66 -3.12
C LEU A 443 3.03 -16.28 -1.83
N LEU A 444 4.34 -16.55 -1.76
CA LEU A 444 5.22 -16.00 -0.70
C LEU A 444 5.22 -14.47 -0.72
N MET A 445 5.34 -13.85 -1.90
CA MET A 445 5.37 -12.39 -2.03
C MET A 445 4.03 -11.77 -1.65
N ALA A 446 2.90 -12.40 -2.00
CA ALA A 446 1.57 -11.98 -1.57
C ALA A 446 1.44 -11.99 -0.04
N TRP A 447 1.84 -13.09 0.61
CA TRP A 447 1.86 -13.18 2.07
C TRP A 447 2.82 -12.15 2.69
N TRP A 448 4.03 -12.01 2.15
CA TRP A 448 5.06 -11.10 2.66
C TRP A 448 4.58 -9.65 2.71
N VAL A 449 3.89 -9.19 1.65
CA VAL A 449 3.32 -7.84 1.60
C VAL A 449 2.32 -7.63 2.75
N ILE A 450 1.40 -8.57 2.98
CA ILE A 450 0.42 -8.47 4.08
C ILE A 450 1.12 -8.58 5.44
N PHE A 451 2.04 -9.52 5.60
CA PHE A 451 2.76 -9.74 6.84
C PHE A 451 3.53 -8.50 7.26
N VAL A 452 4.34 -7.93 6.37
CA VAL A 452 5.14 -6.74 6.68
C VAL A 452 4.25 -5.53 6.95
N TRP A 453 3.23 -5.32 6.11
CA TRP A 453 2.26 -4.24 6.30
C TRP A 453 1.58 -4.31 7.67
N THR A 454 1.11 -5.49 8.06
CA THR A 454 0.41 -5.71 9.33
C THR A 454 1.32 -5.55 10.54
N VAL A 455 2.55 -6.05 10.48
CA VAL A 455 3.55 -5.86 11.54
C VAL A 455 3.84 -4.37 11.74
N PHE A 456 4.16 -3.63 10.68
CA PHE A 456 4.45 -2.19 10.79
C PHE A 456 3.24 -1.37 11.25
N ALA A 457 2.06 -1.66 10.72
CA ALA A 457 0.85 -0.99 11.15
C ALA A 457 0.56 -1.25 12.64
N SER A 458 0.71 -2.49 13.09
CA SER A 458 0.46 -2.89 14.48
C SER A 458 1.45 -2.26 15.46
N VAL A 459 2.75 -2.31 15.16
CA VAL A 459 3.79 -1.67 15.99
C VAL A 459 3.52 -0.17 16.09
N THR A 460 3.21 0.47 14.96
CA THR A 460 2.92 1.91 14.93
C THR A 460 1.67 2.26 15.73
N LEU A 461 0.60 1.47 15.63
CA LEU A 461 -0.62 1.65 16.43
C LEU A 461 -0.37 1.50 17.94
N VAL A 462 0.44 0.52 18.34
CA VAL A 462 0.82 0.34 19.75
C VAL A 462 1.60 1.55 20.26
N LEU A 463 2.53 2.08 19.46
CA LEU A 463 3.30 3.26 19.82
C LEU A 463 2.44 4.53 19.95
N TYR A 464 1.42 4.71 19.09
CA TYR A 464 0.44 5.78 19.24
C TYR A 464 -0.41 5.62 20.50
N ARG A 465 -0.93 4.42 20.77
CA ARG A 465 -1.75 4.15 21.95
C ARG A 465 -0.99 4.30 23.27
N ARG A 466 0.31 3.99 23.27
CA ARG A 466 1.18 4.18 24.44
C ARG A 466 1.71 5.61 24.59
N GLY A 467 1.39 6.52 23.67
CA GLY A 467 1.83 7.91 23.73
C GLY A 467 3.31 8.15 23.42
N PHE A 468 3.99 7.16 22.81
CA PHE A 468 5.37 7.34 22.34
C PHE A 468 5.42 8.12 21.03
N LEU A 469 4.38 8.00 20.20
CA LEU A 469 4.22 8.77 18.97
C LEU A 469 3.08 9.79 19.13
N TYR A 470 3.31 11.01 18.66
CA TYR A 470 2.32 12.08 18.63
C TYR A 470 1.94 12.41 17.19
N VAL A 471 0.66 12.71 16.98
CA VAL A 471 0.14 13.22 15.71
C VAL A 471 0.40 14.74 15.68
N SER A 472 1.66 15.15 15.49
CA SER A 472 2.05 16.56 15.27
C SER A 472 3.06 16.69 14.15
#